data_AF-A0A4U7AZM0-F1
#
_entry.id   AF-A0A4U7AZM0-F1
#
_cell.length_a   1.000
_cell.length_b   1.000
_cell.length_c   1.000
_cell.angle_alpha   90.00
_cell.angle_beta   90.00
_cell.angle_gamma   90.00
#
_symmetry.space_group_name_H-M   'P 1'
#
loop_
_entity.id
_entity.type
_entity.pdbx_description
1 polymer ?
#
loop_
_entity_poly.entity_id
_entity_poly.type
_entity_poly.pdbx_seq_one_letter_code
_entity_poly.pdbx_strand_id
1 'polypeptide(L)'
;MAFRKRNVGIQRAPTDQESPAIDGKATASEPAPGIRPSPLTGQPTISTGISSLDGYLGGHAGLATGTSILIEEAGTTDFSGALLKFFAAEGIIQGHHVQIVGVGEHWVRELPGLAGTASSSRPEKPSVNKDDDKMKIAWRYERLGQHDASRPGGVTPNRGPGPSASAQEGSVSIFCHTFDLAKRLSVPPTSVIKHISMTPLSPSTKLPFDEVTSSIIGNIAASPASSKHRIIIPSILSPAFYPPHAGSPEHFLQFLHSLRAILRQYPDRVSAMITMPTELYRRGSDLVRWAEHLCDGVIELQPFPHIMDASASLAESGGARSGEEQPQGMLKFHKLPALTERGANGVSGTGVGDDLSFTLSRRKFLIRPFSLPPMEQEESQATQGDSATSQSALGGAKKADIDF
;
A
#
# COMPACT_ATOMS: atom_id res chain seq x y z
N MET A 1 35.08 -44.95 -8.15
CA MET A 1 35.23 -44.92 -6.68
C MET A 1 33.95 -44.35 -6.08
N ALA A 2 33.21 -45.14 -5.30
CA ALA A 2 31.95 -44.73 -4.69
C ALA A 2 32.22 -44.27 -3.25
N PHE A 3 32.02 -42.98 -2.97
CA PHE A 3 32.16 -42.41 -1.63
C PHE A 3 30.87 -42.66 -0.83
N ARG A 4 30.92 -43.60 0.12
CA ARG A 4 29.88 -43.81 1.14
C ARG A 4 29.98 -42.71 2.20
N LYS A 5 28.94 -41.89 2.30
CA LYS A 5 28.75 -40.88 3.36
C LYS A 5 28.46 -41.61 4.69
N ARG A 6 29.35 -41.51 5.69
CA ARG A 6 29.04 -41.90 7.08
C ARG A 6 28.62 -40.65 7.83
N ASN A 7 27.36 -40.60 8.29
CA ASN A 7 26.94 -39.62 9.28
C ASN A 7 27.48 -40.07 10.65
N VAL A 8 28.42 -39.31 11.20
CA VAL A 8 28.84 -39.44 12.60
C VAL A 8 27.93 -38.53 13.42
N GLY A 9 27.05 -39.13 14.22
CA GLY A 9 26.28 -38.41 15.22
C GLY A 9 27.16 -38.06 16.41
N ILE A 10 27.24 -36.78 16.77
CA ILE A 10 27.90 -36.31 17.99
C ILE A 10 26.93 -36.59 19.14
N GLN A 11 27.20 -37.64 19.93
CA GLN A 11 26.55 -37.86 21.22
C GLN A 11 27.28 -37.06 22.30
N ARG A 12 26.52 -36.27 23.09
CA ARG A 12 27.02 -35.59 24.28
C ARG A 12 26.83 -36.52 25.48
N ALA A 13 27.89 -36.73 26.26
CA ALA A 13 27.92 -37.60 27.44
C ALA A 13 27.02 -37.06 28.58
N PRO A 14 26.51 -37.94 29.49
CA PRO A 14 25.64 -37.53 30.57
C PRO A 14 26.47 -36.97 31.73
N THR A 15 26.07 -35.81 32.24
CA THR A 15 26.46 -35.34 33.56
C THR A 15 25.20 -35.18 34.38
N ASP A 16 25.06 -36.02 35.41
CA ASP A 16 24.02 -35.94 36.42
C ASP A 16 24.10 -34.61 37.17
N GLN A 17 23.13 -33.73 36.90
CA GLN A 17 22.68 -32.71 37.85
C GLN A 17 21.17 -32.54 37.69
N GLU A 18 20.43 -32.89 38.73
CA GLU A 18 19.01 -32.63 38.86
C GLU A 18 18.73 -31.13 38.76
N SER A 19 17.85 -30.76 37.82
CA SER A 19 17.18 -29.46 37.77
C SER A 19 15.78 -29.69 37.19
N PRO A 20 14.74 -29.04 37.75
CA PRO A 20 13.36 -29.43 37.48
C PRO A 20 13.01 -29.18 36.01
N ALA A 21 12.38 -30.18 35.40
CA ALA A 21 11.86 -30.13 34.05
C ALA A 21 10.83 -29.00 33.92
N ILE A 22 11.18 -27.95 33.18
CA ILE A 22 10.19 -27.07 32.57
C ILE A 22 9.86 -27.70 31.22
N ASP A 23 8.83 -28.53 31.20
CA ASP A 23 8.12 -28.92 29.97
C ASP A 23 7.41 -27.69 29.39
N GLY A 24 8.19 -26.75 28.89
CA GLY A 24 7.72 -25.63 28.10
C GLY A 24 7.43 -26.12 26.70
N LYS A 25 6.33 -26.85 26.52
CA LYS A 25 5.73 -27.04 25.19
C LYS A 25 5.45 -25.63 24.66
N ALA A 26 6.33 -25.13 23.78
CA ALA A 26 6.14 -23.86 23.12
C ALA A 26 4.82 -23.94 22.36
N THR A 27 3.76 -23.41 22.97
CA THR A 27 2.52 -23.14 22.28
C THR A 27 2.89 -22.17 21.16
N ALA A 28 2.87 -22.66 19.92
CA ALA A 28 2.98 -21.80 18.76
C ALA A 28 1.85 -20.77 18.91
N SER A 29 2.21 -19.55 19.32
CA SER A 29 1.29 -18.41 19.37
C SER A 29 0.62 -18.35 18.01
N GLU A 30 -0.71 -18.42 17.96
CA GLU A 30 -1.42 -18.15 16.73
C GLU A 30 -0.92 -16.79 16.20
N PRO A 31 -0.63 -16.69 14.88
CA PRO A 31 -0.17 -15.45 14.30
C PRO A 31 -1.26 -14.41 14.54
N ALA A 32 -0.90 -13.29 15.18
CA ALA A 32 -1.86 -12.24 15.43
C ALA A 32 -2.54 -11.81 14.10
N PRO A 33 -3.86 -11.56 14.10
CA PRO A 33 -4.60 -11.29 12.88
C PRO A 33 -3.97 -10.17 12.06
N GLY A 34 -3.98 -10.30 10.73
CA GLY A 34 -3.52 -9.22 9.85
C GLY A 34 -2.01 -9.04 9.73
N ILE A 35 -1.22 -9.96 10.29
CA ILE A 35 0.25 -9.95 10.18
C ILE A 35 0.70 -11.08 9.26
N ARG A 36 1.64 -10.78 8.37
CA ARG A 36 2.36 -11.80 7.61
C ARG A 36 3.86 -11.55 7.65
N PRO A 37 4.70 -12.59 7.55
CA PRO A 37 6.13 -12.38 7.33
C PRO A 37 6.34 -11.80 5.92
N SER A 38 7.24 -10.83 5.82
CA SER A 38 7.71 -10.32 4.53
C SER A 38 8.33 -11.46 3.72
N PRO A 39 7.95 -11.64 2.44
CA PRO A 39 8.56 -12.67 1.59
C PRO A 39 10.03 -12.38 1.25
N LEU A 40 10.48 -11.13 1.42
CA LEU A 40 11.86 -10.73 1.15
C LEU A 40 12.78 -10.87 2.37
N THR A 41 12.28 -10.54 3.56
CA THR A 41 13.13 -10.35 4.76
C THR A 41 12.65 -11.10 5.99
N GLY A 42 11.48 -11.74 5.95
CA GLY A 42 10.89 -12.45 7.09
C GLY A 42 10.32 -11.56 8.20
N GLN A 43 10.63 -10.26 8.21
CA GLN A 43 10.11 -9.32 9.21
C GLN A 43 8.57 -9.20 9.14
N PRO A 44 7.89 -8.95 10.26
CA PRO A 44 6.44 -8.82 10.26
C PRO A 44 5.97 -7.62 9.42
N THR A 45 4.92 -7.84 8.63
CA THR A 45 4.26 -6.81 7.81
C THR A 45 2.77 -6.77 8.10
N ILE A 46 2.19 -5.57 7.95
CA ILE A 46 0.76 -5.29 8.07
C ILE A 46 0.25 -4.70 6.76
N SER A 47 -1.02 -4.94 6.43
CA SER A 47 -1.61 -4.36 5.22
C SER A 47 -1.83 -2.86 5.37
N THR A 48 -1.68 -2.11 4.28
CA THR A 48 -2.10 -0.69 4.20
C THR A 48 -3.61 -0.50 4.09
N GLY A 49 -4.39 -1.59 4.01
CA GLY A 49 -5.82 -1.56 3.67
C GLY A 49 -6.08 -1.41 2.17
N ILE A 50 -5.02 -1.36 1.36
CA ILE A 50 -5.08 -1.25 -0.09
C ILE A 50 -4.14 -2.30 -0.68
N SER A 51 -4.72 -3.38 -1.21
CA SER A 51 -3.97 -4.52 -1.75
C SER A 51 -2.99 -4.13 -2.87
N SER A 52 -3.37 -3.16 -3.72
CA SER A 52 -2.49 -2.65 -4.78
C SER A 52 -1.28 -1.91 -4.22
N LEU A 53 -1.45 -1.06 -3.20
CA LEU A 53 -0.35 -0.37 -2.53
C LEU A 53 0.59 -1.37 -1.85
N ASP A 54 0.05 -2.37 -1.17
CA ASP A 54 0.84 -3.43 -0.52
C ASP A 54 1.81 -4.11 -1.50
N GLY A 55 1.40 -4.30 -2.76
CA GLY A 55 2.22 -4.88 -3.82
C GLY A 55 3.42 -4.02 -4.23
N TYR A 56 3.33 -2.70 -4.09
CA TYR A 56 4.41 -1.76 -4.46
C TYR A 56 5.34 -1.39 -3.30
N LEU A 57 5.10 -1.87 -2.07
CA LEU A 57 5.97 -1.62 -0.91
C LEU A 57 7.24 -2.49 -0.92
N GLY A 58 8.05 -2.37 -1.98
CA GLY A 58 9.40 -2.95 -2.01
C GLY A 58 9.44 -4.47 -1.94
N GLY A 59 8.44 -5.15 -2.50
CA GLY A 59 8.34 -6.60 -2.43
C GLY A 59 8.05 -7.15 -1.03
N HIS A 60 7.85 -6.30 -0.01
CA HIS A 60 7.44 -6.74 1.32
C HIS A 60 5.99 -7.23 1.36
N ALA A 61 5.21 -6.93 0.31
CA ALA A 61 3.80 -7.22 0.23
C ALA A 61 3.10 -6.67 1.49
N GLY A 62 3.01 -5.35 1.60
CA GLY A 62 2.52 -4.65 2.79
C GLY A 62 3.62 -3.90 3.52
N LEU A 63 3.22 -3.16 4.55
CA LEU A 63 4.09 -2.28 5.32
C LEU A 63 4.82 -3.08 6.41
N ALA A 64 6.15 -3.06 6.38
CA ALA A 64 6.95 -3.63 7.46
C ALA A 64 6.69 -2.91 8.77
N THR A 65 6.50 -3.66 9.86
CA THR A 65 6.41 -3.05 11.18
C THR A 65 7.75 -2.42 11.57
N GLY A 66 7.70 -1.48 12.52
CA GLY A 66 8.87 -0.70 12.92
C GLY A 66 9.27 0.35 11.89
N THR A 67 8.36 0.71 10.97
CA THR A 67 8.60 1.70 9.93
C THR A 67 7.50 2.75 9.82
N SER A 68 7.84 3.91 9.25
CA SER A 68 6.90 4.98 8.88
C SER A 68 6.86 5.25 7.38
N ILE A 69 5.70 5.69 6.89
CA ILE A 69 5.56 6.28 5.55
C ILE A 69 5.08 7.73 5.68
N LEU A 70 5.79 8.65 5.01
CA LEU A 70 5.33 10.00 4.72
C LEU A 70 4.66 10.02 3.35
N ILE A 71 3.43 10.50 3.28
CA ILE A 71 2.68 10.70 2.05
C ILE A 71 2.56 12.20 1.81
N GLU A 72 3.11 12.65 0.70
CA GLU A 72 3.09 14.01 0.22
C GLU A 72 2.00 14.12 -0.85
N GLU A 73 1.15 15.13 -0.77
CA GLU A 73 0.12 15.39 -1.80
C GLU A 73 0.26 16.81 -2.33
N ALA A 74 0.28 16.94 -3.65
CA ALA A 74 0.25 18.22 -4.36
C ALA A 74 -1.19 18.70 -4.59
N GLY A 75 -1.40 20.01 -4.56
CA GLY A 75 -2.72 20.61 -4.73
C GLY A 75 -3.59 20.56 -3.47
N THR A 76 -4.91 20.64 -3.67
CA THR A 76 -5.91 20.84 -2.61
C THR A 76 -6.85 19.65 -2.40
N THR A 77 -6.59 18.53 -3.06
CA THR A 77 -7.35 17.29 -2.89
C THR A 77 -6.97 16.56 -1.61
N ASP A 78 -7.71 15.50 -1.26
CA ASP A 78 -7.49 14.68 -0.06
C ASP A 78 -7.37 13.18 -0.40
N PHE A 79 -6.61 12.85 -1.44
CA PHE A 79 -6.36 11.43 -1.78
C PHE A 79 -5.47 10.76 -0.74
N SER A 80 -4.53 11.49 -0.16
CA SER A 80 -3.68 11.05 0.95
C SER A 80 -4.50 10.77 2.21
N GLY A 81 -5.51 11.60 2.52
CA GLY A 81 -6.47 11.33 3.59
C GLY A 81 -7.26 10.05 3.34
N ALA A 82 -7.65 9.74 2.09
CA ALA A 82 -8.27 8.47 1.75
C ALA A 82 -7.33 7.28 2.06
N LEU A 83 -6.04 7.34 1.69
CA LEU A 83 -5.05 6.30 2.04
C LEU A 83 -4.99 6.05 3.56
N LEU A 84 -4.95 7.11 4.37
CA LEU A 84 -4.96 6.98 5.83
C LEU A 84 -6.25 6.35 6.35
N LYS A 85 -7.40 6.66 5.75
CA LYS A 85 -8.69 6.06 6.12
C LYS A 85 -8.71 4.55 5.85
N PHE A 86 -8.16 4.08 4.73
CA PHE A 86 -8.00 2.63 4.49
C PHE A 86 -7.06 1.99 5.52
N PHE A 87 -5.93 2.63 5.84
CA PHE A 87 -4.98 2.15 6.83
C PHE A 87 -5.60 2.03 8.24
N ALA A 88 -6.42 3.02 8.62
CA ALA A 88 -7.18 3.02 9.87
C ALA A 88 -8.25 1.91 9.89
N ALA A 89 -9.05 1.81 8.83
CA ALA A 89 -10.13 0.83 8.73
C ALA A 89 -9.60 -0.61 8.79
N GLU A 90 -8.50 -0.91 8.09
CA GLU A 90 -7.82 -2.21 8.17
C GLU A 90 -7.32 -2.49 9.58
N GLY A 91 -6.75 -1.49 10.26
CA GLY A 91 -6.37 -1.61 11.66
C GLY A 91 -7.52 -2.00 12.58
N ILE A 92 -8.65 -1.32 12.46
CA ILE A 92 -9.83 -1.56 13.30
C ILE A 92 -10.38 -2.97 13.05
N ILE A 93 -10.49 -3.39 11.80
CA ILE A 93 -11.00 -4.73 11.46
C ILE A 93 -10.06 -5.84 11.94
N GLN A 94 -8.74 -5.63 11.86
CA GLN A 94 -7.73 -6.58 12.36
C GLN A 94 -7.57 -6.57 13.90
N GLY A 95 -8.24 -5.66 14.61
CA GLY A 95 -8.09 -5.52 16.06
C GLY A 95 -6.78 -4.86 16.48
N HIS A 96 -6.13 -4.11 15.60
CA HIS A 96 -4.95 -3.31 15.92
C HIS A 96 -5.37 -2.05 16.69
N HIS A 97 -4.50 -1.58 17.57
CA HIS A 97 -4.69 -0.33 18.30
C HIS A 97 -4.40 0.84 17.36
N VAL A 98 -5.41 1.64 17.07
CA VAL A 98 -5.29 2.78 16.15
C VAL A 98 -5.13 4.07 16.96
N GLN A 99 -4.04 4.79 16.74
CA GLN A 99 -3.74 6.06 17.39
C GLN A 99 -3.78 7.18 16.35
N ILE A 100 -4.68 8.14 16.54
CA ILE A 100 -4.96 9.21 15.56
C ILE A 100 -4.55 10.54 16.18
N VAL A 101 -3.66 11.26 15.50
CA VAL A 101 -3.11 12.54 15.99
C VAL A 101 -3.78 13.72 15.28
N GLY A 102 -4.16 14.75 16.05
CA GLY A 102 -4.62 16.04 15.53
C GLY A 102 -6.11 16.08 15.18
N VAL A 103 -6.59 15.16 14.34
CA VAL A 103 -8.00 15.15 13.91
C VAL A 103 -8.93 14.61 15.00
N GLY A 104 -10.14 15.18 15.06
CA GLY A 104 -11.15 14.81 16.05
C GLY A 104 -11.83 13.47 15.80
N GLU A 105 -12.65 13.03 16.76
CA GLU A 105 -13.36 11.74 16.73
C GLU A 105 -14.30 11.56 15.52
N HIS A 106 -14.78 12.65 14.93
CA HIS A 106 -15.63 12.59 13.75
C HIS A 106 -14.92 11.94 12.54
N TRP A 107 -13.59 12.04 12.46
CA TRP A 107 -12.81 11.47 11.36
C TRP A 107 -12.97 9.94 11.26
N VAL A 108 -13.14 9.26 12.40
CA VAL A 108 -13.38 7.80 12.45
C VAL A 108 -14.74 7.42 11.86
N ARG A 109 -15.72 8.33 11.90
CA ARG A 109 -17.06 8.10 11.32
C ARG A 109 -17.03 8.13 9.78
N GLU A 110 -15.94 8.59 9.19
CA GLU A 110 -15.76 8.66 7.73
C GLU A 110 -15.00 7.45 7.17
N LEU A 111 -14.56 6.51 8.01
CA LEU A 111 -13.81 5.34 7.57
C LEU A 111 -14.63 4.46 6.63
N PRO A 112 -14.03 3.95 5.55
CA PRO A 112 -14.74 3.15 4.56
C PRO A 112 -15.20 1.83 5.18
N GLY A 113 -16.41 1.40 4.82
CA GLY A 113 -16.97 0.14 5.30
C GLY A 113 -16.45 -1.06 4.52
N LEU A 114 -16.55 -2.27 5.07
CA LEU A 114 -16.21 -3.49 4.32
C LEU A 114 -17.07 -3.61 3.05
N ALA A 115 -16.42 -3.89 1.92
CA ALA A 115 -17.10 -4.28 0.70
C ALA A 115 -17.75 -5.65 0.96
N GLY A 116 -19.06 -5.61 1.25
CA GLY A 116 -19.78 -6.75 1.83
C GLY A 116 -19.50 -8.10 1.18
N THR A 117 -19.36 -9.12 2.02
CA THR A 117 -19.45 -10.56 1.74
C THR A 117 -20.77 -11.02 1.10
N ALA A 118 -21.66 -10.08 0.75
CA ALA A 118 -22.98 -10.32 0.19
C ALA A 118 -23.00 -10.58 -1.33
N SER A 119 -21.86 -10.47 -2.03
CA SER A 119 -21.74 -10.83 -3.45
C SER A 119 -21.14 -12.23 -3.67
N SER A 120 -20.90 -13.02 -2.61
CA SER A 120 -20.50 -14.43 -2.71
C SER A 120 -21.55 -15.41 -2.15
N SER A 121 -22.73 -14.93 -1.75
CA SER A 121 -23.80 -15.79 -1.19
C SER A 121 -25.23 -15.40 -1.60
N ARG A 122 -25.41 -14.66 -2.71
CA ARG A 122 -26.67 -14.67 -3.44
C ARG A 122 -26.48 -15.49 -4.71
N PRO A 123 -27.16 -16.63 -4.89
CA PRO A 123 -27.32 -17.17 -6.23
C PRO A 123 -28.16 -16.16 -6.98
N GLU A 124 -27.55 -15.37 -7.86
CA GLU A 124 -28.30 -14.78 -8.96
C GLU A 124 -28.98 -15.94 -9.68
N LYS A 125 -30.32 -15.91 -9.73
CA LYS A 125 -31.07 -16.88 -10.50
C LYS A 125 -30.61 -16.73 -11.96
N PRO A 126 -30.01 -17.76 -12.57
CA PRO A 126 -29.66 -17.67 -13.98
C PRO A 126 -30.96 -17.58 -14.77
N SER A 127 -31.12 -16.51 -15.55
CA SER A 127 -32.06 -16.50 -16.66
C SER A 127 -31.66 -17.64 -17.59
N VAL A 128 -32.56 -18.61 -17.74
CA VAL A 128 -32.36 -19.79 -18.58
C VAL A 128 -32.27 -19.34 -20.04
N ASN A 129 -31.04 -19.19 -20.54
CA ASN A 129 -30.76 -19.30 -21.97
C ASN A 129 -30.02 -20.63 -22.17
N LYS A 130 -30.67 -21.54 -22.89
CA LYS A 130 -30.11 -22.83 -23.30
C LYS A 130 -29.03 -22.58 -24.36
N ASP A 131 -27.76 -22.48 -23.95
CA ASP A 131 -26.63 -22.86 -24.82
C ASP A 131 -25.25 -22.96 -24.13
N ASP A 132 -25.21 -23.37 -22.86
CA ASP A 132 -24.00 -23.20 -22.02
C ASP A 132 -23.06 -24.41 -21.92
N ASP A 133 -23.14 -25.38 -22.84
CA ASP A 133 -22.25 -26.55 -22.80
C ASP A 133 -20.89 -26.34 -23.49
N LYS A 134 -20.55 -25.10 -23.89
CA LYS A 134 -19.33 -24.78 -24.64
C LYS A 134 -18.27 -23.94 -23.90
N MET A 135 -18.49 -23.53 -22.66
CA MET A 135 -17.60 -22.56 -21.97
C MET A 135 -17.09 -23.02 -20.59
N LYS A 136 -17.08 -24.33 -20.30
CA LYS A 136 -16.54 -24.88 -19.04
C LYS A 136 -15.01 -24.78 -18.92
N ILE A 137 -14.29 -24.48 -20.01
CA ILE A 137 -12.83 -24.33 -20.00
C ILE A 137 -12.41 -22.91 -19.57
N ALA A 138 -13.16 -21.87 -19.97
CA ALA A 138 -12.83 -20.48 -19.64
C ALA A 138 -12.88 -20.21 -18.12
N TRP A 139 -13.83 -20.84 -17.42
CA TRP A 139 -14.01 -20.63 -15.98
C TRP A 139 -12.91 -21.25 -15.12
N ARG A 140 -12.21 -22.28 -15.63
CA ARG A 140 -11.07 -22.89 -14.93
C ARG A 140 -9.80 -22.03 -14.98
N TYR A 141 -9.66 -21.14 -15.97
CA TYR A 141 -8.51 -20.23 -16.05
C TYR A 141 -8.74 -18.91 -15.31
N GLU A 142 -9.98 -18.45 -15.16
CA GLU A 142 -10.29 -17.24 -14.38
C GLU A 142 -9.89 -17.38 -12.91
N ARG A 143 -10.10 -18.56 -12.32
CA ARG A 143 -9.71 -18.85 -10.94
C ARG A 143 -8.22 -19.18 -10.77
N LEU A 144 -7.48 -19.34 -11.86
CA LEU A 144 -6.02 -19.55 -11.87
C LEU A 144 -5.24 -18.28 -12.21
N GLY A 145 -5.89 -17.26 -12.81
CA GLY A 145 -5.26 -16.04 -13.33
C GLY A 145 -5.38 -14.79 -12.44
N GLN A 146 -6.04 -14.86 -11.28
CA GLN A 146 -6.15 -13.71 -10.36
C GLN A 146 -4.93 -13.52 -9.44
N HIS A 147 -3.89 -14.33 -9.61
CA HIS A 147 -2.55 -14.02 -9.11
C HIS A 147 -1.62 -13.76 -10.32
N ASP A 148 -1.13 -12.52 -10.39
CA ASP A 148 0.09 -12.14 -11.11
C ASP A 148 0.02 -11.97 -12.64
N ALA A 149 -1.02 -11.29 -13.15
CA ALA A 149 -1.05 -10.81 -14.55
C ALA A 149 -0.52 -9.37 -14.73
N SER A 150 0.22 -8.83 -13.75
CA SER A 150 0.86 -7.49 -13.84
C SER A 150 2.39 -7.53 -13.74
N ARG A 151 3.01 -8.71 -13.80
CA ARG A 151 4.48 -8.84 -13.86
C ARG A 151 4.97 -9.20 -15.26
N PRO A 152 5.87 -8.41 -15.85
CA PRO A 152 6.77 -8.94 -16.87
C PRO A 152 7.92 -9.70 -16.17
N GLY A 153 8.00 -11.03 -16.34
CA GLY A 153 9.25 -11.79 -16.12
C GLY A 153 9.33 -12.80 -14.96
N GLY A 154 8.25 -13.42 -14.51
CA GLY A 154 8.30 -14.46 -13.47
C GLY A 154 8.71 -15.86 -13.97
N VAL A 155 9.97 -16.27 -13.73
CA VAL A 155 10.42 -17.66 -13.86
C VAL A 155 9.90 -18.48 -12.66
N THR A 156 9.27 -19.62 -12.93
CA THR A 156 8.73 -20.54 -11.92
C THR A 156 9.83 -21.43 -11.33
N PRO A 157 9.83 -21.73 -10.00
CA PRO A 157 10.54 -22.89 -9.48
C PRO A 157 9.58 -24.07 -9.33
N ASN A 158 9.93 -25.11 -10.09
CA ASN A 158 9.67 -26.54 -9.97
C ASN A 158 8.66 -27.09 -8.93
N ARG A 159 7.70 -27.90 -9.42
CA ARG A 159 6.77 -28.73 -8.65
C ARG A 159 7.48 -29.89 -7.94
N GLY A 160 7.14 -30.12 -6.67
CA GLY A 160 7.25 -31.41 -5.99
C GLY A 160 5.87 -31.85 -5.45
N PRO A 161 5.57 -33.17 -5.37
CA PRO A 161 4.22 -33.67 -5.12
C PRO A 161 3.79 -33.51 -3.66
N GLY A 162 2.59 -32.97 -3.43
CA GLY A 162 2.02 -32.75 -2.11
C GLY A 162 1.38 -34.02 -1.50
N PRO A 163 1.38 -34.17 -0.16
CA PRO A 163 0.49 -35.10 0.51
C PRO A 163 -0.93 -34.50 0.60
N SER A 164 -1.90 -35.40 0.48
CA SER A 164 -3.34 -35.19 0.44
C SER A 164 -3.87 -34.23 1.51
N ALA A 165 -4.65 -33.24 1.08
CA ALA A 165 -5.39 -32.35 1.95
C ALA A 165 -6.54 -33.11 2.62
N SER A 166 -6.39 -33.43 3.91
CA SER A 166 -7.53 -33.57 4.81
C SER A 166 -8.10 -32.17 5.07
N ALA A 167 -9.36 -31.96 4.70
CA ALA A 167 -10.11 -30.76 5.03
C ALA A 167 -10.19 -30.58 6.55
N GLN A 168 -9.41 -29.66 7.09
CA GLN A 168 -9.71 -28.98 8.35
C GLN A 168 -10.18 -27.56 8.00
N GLU A 169 -11.41 -27.23 8.43
CA GLU A 169 -11.97 -25.89 8.41
C GLU A 169 -11.20 -24.98 9.39
N GLY A 170 -9.98 -24.57 8.99
CA GLY A 170 -9.29 -23.46 9.62
C GLY A 170 -9.77 -22.16 8.99
N SER A 171 -10.29 -21.23 9.78
CA SER A 171 -10.64 -19.89 9.32
C SER A 171 -9.43 -19.23 8.66
N VAL A 172 -9.47 -19.03 7.34
CA VAL A 172 -8.39 -18.34 6.63
C VAL A 172 -8.35 -16.88 7.12
N SER A 173 -7.31 -16.51 7.85
CA SER A 173 -7.12 -15.12 8.30
C SER A 173 -6.88 -14.21 7.10
N ILE A 174 -7.76 -13.25 6.86
CA ILE A 174 -7.65 -12.30 5.75
C ILE A 174 -6.57 -11.27 6.09
N PHE A 175 -5.58 -11.09 5.19
CA PHE A 175 -4.48 -10.14 5.40
C PHE A 175 -4.83 -8.68 5.04
N CYS A 176 -5.63 -8.49 3.99
CA CYS A 176 -6.08 -7.19 3.51
C CYS A 176 -7.54 -7.33 3.13
N HIS A 177 -8.41 -6.53 3.73
CA HIS A 177 -9.82 -6.51 3.38
C HIS A 177 -10.07 -5.60 2.18
N THR A 178 -11.21 -5.80 1.52
CA THR A 178 -11.70 -4.88 0.50
C THR A 178 -12.69 -3.93 1.15
N PHE A 179 -12.51 -2.62 0.96
CA PHE A 179 -13.40 -1.60 1.50
C PHE A 179 -14.15 -0.85 0.40
N ASP A 180 -15.32 -0.32 0.77
CA ASP A 180 -16.24 0.44 -0.08
C ASP A 180 -16.44 1.83 0.56
N LEU A 181 -16.02 2.88 -0.15
CA LEU A 181 -16.12 4.28 0.28
C LEU A 181 -17.57 4.79 0.30
N ALA A 182 -18.49 4.11 -0.40
CA ALA A 182 -19.91 4.41 -0.31
C ALA A 182 -20.53 3.92 1.02
N LYS A 183 -19.81 3.06 1.76
CA LYS A 183 -20.22 2.57 3.07
C LYS A 183 -19.42 3.24 4.17
N ARG A 184 -19.91 3.11 5.41
CA ARG A 184 -19.17 3.50 6.61
C ARG A 184 -18.86 2.27 7.45
N LEU A 185 -17.69 2.27 8.05
CA LEU A 185 -17.26 1.22 8.94
C LEU A 185 -18.15 1.18 10.18
N SER A 186 -18.76 0.03 10.45
CA SER A 186 -19.34 -0.23 11.77
C SER A 186 -18.19 -0.62 12.68
N VAL A 187 -17.77 0.32 13.54
CA VAL A 187 -16.64 0.11 14.46
C VAL A 187 -17.03 -0.92 15.52
N PRO A 188 -16.33 -2.07 15.61
CA PRO A 188 -16.59 -3.06 16.65
C PRO A 188 -16.43 -2.44 18.06
N PRO A 189 -17.28 -2.78 19.05
CA PRO A 189 -17.17 -2.25 20.41
C PRO A 189 -15.83 -2.57 21.10
N THR A 190 -15.14 -3.61 20.65
CA THR A 190 -13.83 -4.04 21.15
C THR A 190 -12.66 -3.27 20.56
N SER A 191 -12.90 -2.36 19.61
CA SER A 191 -11.85 -1.62 18.92
C SER A 191 -11.15 -0.63 19.84
N VAL A 192 -9.83 -0.66 19.87
CA VAL A 192 -9.02 0.28 20.64
C VAL A 192 -8.60 1.44 19.74
N ILE A 193 -9.36 2.53 19.81
CA ILE A 193 -9.08 3.77 19.07
C ILE A 193 -8.73 4.86 20.07
N LYS A 194 -7.57 5.50 19.90
CA LYS A 194 -7.07 6.57 20.77
C LYS A 194 -6.86 7.83 19.95
N HIS A 195 -7.59 8.89 20.30
CA HIS A 195 -7.38 10.23 19.74
C HIS A 195 -6.37 10.99 20.60
N ILE A 196 -5.40 11.60 19.93
CA ILE A 196 -4.38 12.44 20.54
C ILE A 196 -4.59 13.85 19.99
N SER A 197 -5.24 14.69 20.77
CA SER A 197 -5.61 16.04 20.35
C SER A 197 -4.38 16.93 20.18
N MET A 198 -4.43 17.77 19.15
CA MET A 198 -3.53 18.92 19.01
C MET A 198 -4.28 20.20 19.40
N THR A 199 -3.56 21.19 19.91
CA THR A 199 -4.13 22.51 20.24
C THR A 199 -3.63 23.54 19.23
N PRO A 200 -4.42 23.97 18.24
CA PRO A 200 -3.98 24.90 17.19
C PRO A 200 -3.58 26.28 17.73
N LEU A 201 -4.10 26.67 18.88
CA LEU A 201 -3.84 27.97 19.52
C LEU A 201 -2.90 27.85 20.73
N SER A 202 -2.08 26.80 20.78
CA SER A 202 -1.12 26.61 21.87
C SER A 202 -0.09 27.74 21.90
N PRO A 203 0.29 28.26 23.08
CA PRO A 203 1.33 29.30 23.18
C PRO A 203 2.69 28.76 22.72
N SER A 204 3.53 29.64 22.18
CA SER A 204 4.87 29.29 21.66
C SER A 204 5.83 28.77 22.72
N THR A 205 5.55 28.98 24.02
CA THR A 205 6.34 28.47 25.14
C THR A 205 6.16 26.96 25.37
N LYS A 206 5.11 26.35 24.78
CA LYS A 206 4.84 24.92 24.91
C LYS A 206 5.39 24.19 23.67
N LEU A 207 6.11 23.10 23.92
CA LEU A 207 6.56 22.19 22.88
C LEU A 207 5.34 21.51 22.22
N PRO A 208 5.07 21.74 20.91
CA PRO A 208 3.85 21.30 20.26
C PRO A 208 3.58 19.80 20.27
N PHE A 209 4.65 19.00 20.29
CA PHE A 209 4.59 17.54 20.09
C PHE A 209 4.88 16.72 21.34
N ASP A 210 5.21 17.34 22.48
CA ASP A 210 5.58 16.61 23.71
C ASP A 210 4.45 15.73 24.23
N GLU A 211 3.23 16.27 24.27
CA GLU A 211 2.04 15.51 24.68
C GLU A 211 1.72 14.40 23.68
N VAL A 212 1.97 14.63 22.39
CA VAL A 212 1.77 13.63 21.34
C VAL A 212 2.73 12.46 21.54
N THR A 213 4.03 12.73 21.63
CA THR A 213 5.06 11.72 21.86
C THR A 213 4.79 10.95 23.14
N SER A 214 4.49 11.64 24.23
CA SER A 214 4.19 11.02 25.53
C SER A 214 2.94 10.13 25.47
N SER A 215 1.88 10.59 24.80
CA SER A 215 0.65 9.81 24.63
C SER A 215 0.87 8.57 23.77
N ILE A 216 1.64 8.68 22.68
CA ILE A 216 1.98 7.53 21.83
C ILE A 216 2.71 6.46 22.65
N ILE A 217 3.76 6.85 23.37
CA ILE A 217 4.56 5.95 24.21
C ILE A 217 3.68 5.32 25.31
N GLY A 218 2.90 6.12 26.02
CA GLY A 218 2.01 5.65 27.08
C GLY A 218 0.98 4.65 26.58
N ASN A 219 0.36 4.91 25.42
CA ASN A 219 -0.60 3.99 24.80
C ASN A 219 0.04 2.66 24.38
N ILE A 220 1.28 2.67 23.88
CA ILE A 220 2.02 1.45 23.52
C ILE A 220 2.38 0.66 24.79
N ALA A 221 2.91 1.33 25.81
CA ALA A 221 3.33 0.71 27.06
C ALA A 221 2.15 0.11 27.87
N ALA A 222 0.98 0.74 27.82
CA ALA A 222 -0.23 0.26 28.47
C ALA A 222 -0.88 -0.95 27.78
N SER A 223 -0.42 -1.32 26.57
CA SER A 223 -1.03 -2.37 25.75
C SER A 223 -0.24 -3.70 25.81
N PRO A 224 -0.90 -4.87 25.78
CA PRO A 224 -0.23 -6.18 25.85
C PRO A 224 0.83 -6.36 24.77
N ALA A 225 1.92 -7.09 25.06
CA ALA A 225 3.04 -7.27 24.13
C ALA A 225 2.68 -7.85 22.74
N SER A 226 1.54 -8.49 22.59
CA SER A 226 1.02 -9.01 21.32
C SER A 226 0.30 -7.95 20.46
N SER A 227 -0.13 -6.83 21.04
CA SER A 227 -0.92 -5.82 20.32
C SER A 227 -0.09 -5.12 19.25
N LYS A 228 -0.74 -4.83 18.12
CA LYS A 228 -0.18 -4.04 17.02
C LYS A 228 -0.75 -2.63 17.05
N HIS A 229 0.08 -1.65 16.71
CA HIS A 229 -0.21 -0.24 16.80
C HIS A 229 -0.04 0.42 15.44
N ARG A 230 -1.07 1.14 15.01
CA ARG A 230 -1.06 1.96 13.80
C ARG A 230 -1.17 3.42 14.22
N ILE A 231 -0.11 4.18 14.03
CA ILE A 231 -0.06 5.62 14.28
C ILE A 231 -0.45 6.33 12.99
N ILE A 232 -1.42 7.22 13.07
CA ILE A 232 -2.03 7.89 11.93
C ILE A 232 -1.98 9.38 12.20
N ILE A 233 -1.31 10.12 11.31
CA ILE A 233 -1.15 11.57 11.44
C ILE A 233 -1.62 12.24 10.15
N PRO A 234 -2.92 12.57 10.06
CA PRO A 234 -3.45 13.29 8.91
C PRO A 234 -2.97 14.74 8.90
N SER A 235 -2.58 15.20 7.70
CA SER A 235 -2.27 16.59 7.36
C SER A 235 -1.38 17.27 8.41
N ILE A 236 -0.23 16.64 8.68
CA ILE A 236 0.74 17.13 9.65
C ILE A 236 1.13 18.57 9.32
N LEU A 237 1.24 19.41 10.35
CA LEU A 237 1.50 20.85 10.24
C LEU A 237 0.40 21.68 9.56
N SER A 238 -0.77 21.10 9.26
CA SER A 238 -1.92 21.87 8.78
C SER A 238 -2.34 22.91 9.82
N PRO A 239 -2.50 24.19 9.44
CA PRO A 239 -2.97 25.25 10.34
C PRO A 239 -4.34 24.98 10.97
N ALA A 240 -5.13 24.05 10.41
CA ALA A 240 -6.41 23.64 10.98
C ALA A 240 -6.26 22.89 12.32
N PHE A 241 -5.13 22.19 12.52
CA PHE A 241 -4.93 21.30 13.66
C PHE A 241 -3.67 21.63 14.48
N TYR A 242 -2.66 22.24 13.85
CA TYR A 242 -1.35 22.47 14.47
C TYR A 242 -1.10 23.95 14.72
N PRO A 243 -0.43 24.31 15.84
CA PRO A 243 -0.08 25.70 16.10
C PRO A 243 1.03 26.18 15.14
N PRO A 244 1.12 27.49 14.84
CA PRO A 244 2.05 28.02 13.84
C PRO A 244 3.53 27.67 14.09
N HIS A 245 3.96 27.61 15.36
CA HIS A 245 5.35 27.28 15.71
C HIS A 245 5.69 25.80 15.58
N ALA A 246 4.70 24.91 15.36
CA ALA A 246 4.92 23.49 15.15
C ALA A 246 5.74 23.19 13.88
N GLY A 247 5.68 24.07 12.87
CA GLY A 247 6.48 23.93 11.64
C GLY A 247 7.96 24.29 11.80
N SER A 248 8.39 24.79 12.97
CA SER A 248 9.79 25.15 13.20
C SER A 248 10.65 23.88 13.26
N PRO A 249 11.83 23.83 12.60
CA PRO A 249 12.65 22.62 12.49
C PRO A 249 12.95 21.95 13.84
N GLU A 250 13.24 22.75 14.88
CA GLU A 250 13.53 22.28 16.24
C GLU A 250 12.38 21.51 16.87
N HIS A 251 11.12 21.81 16.50
CA HIS A 251 9.96 21.08 17.00
C HIS A 251 9.61 19.91 16.09
N PHE A 252 9.49 20.17 14.79
CA PHE A 252 9.00 19.18 13.85
C PHE A 252 9.98 18.03 13.60
N LEU A 253 11.26 18.36 13.35
CA LEU A 253 12.27 17.34 13.09
C LEU A 253 12.61 16.56 14.36
N GLN A 254 12.59 17.21 15.53
CA GLN A 254 12.72 16.50 16.81
C GLN A 254 11.57 15.53 17.04
N PHE A 255 10.33 15.91 16.69
CA PHE A 255 9.18 15.01 16.74
C PHE A 255 9.35 13.81 15.81
N LEU A 256 9.69 14.02 14.53
CA LEU A 256 9.89 12.91 13.58
C LEU A 256 11.04 11.99 14.00
N HIS A 257 12.13 12.56 14.53
CA HIS A 257 13.23 11.78 15.08
C HIS A 257 12.77 10.93 16.28
N SER A 258 11.97 11.51 17.18
CA SER A 258 11.40 10.79 18.33
C SER A 258 10.43 9.69 17.91
N LEU A 259 9.57 9.97 16.92
CA LEU A 259 8.66 8.97 16.34
C LEU A 259 9.43 7.81 15.71
N ARG A 260 10.51 8.09 14.98
CA ARG A 260 11.40 7.06 14.45
C ARG A 260 12.02 6.23 15.57
N ALA A 261 12.49 6.86 16.64
CA ALA A 261 13.03 6.14 17.80
C ALA A 261 11.99 5.19 18.42
N ILE A 262 10.73 5.63 18.56
CA ILE A 262 9.62 4.78 19.04
C ILE A 262 9.41 3.58 18.11
N LEU A 263 9.39 3.80 16.79
CA LEU A 263 9.24 2.72 15.81
C LEU A 263 10.36 1.69 15.89
N ARG A 264 11.61 2.13 16.13
CA ARG A 264 12.76 1.23 16.32
C ARG A 264 12.79 0.54 17.68
N GLN A 265 12.21 1.16 18.71
CA GLN A 265 12.07 0.55 20.03
C GLN A 265 11.03 -0.58 20.05
N TYR A 266 10.00 -0.48 19.20
CA TYR A 266 8.93 -1.47 19.07
C TYR A 266 8.79 -2.01 17.64
N PRO A 267 9.86 -2.62 17.08
CA PRO A 267 9.97 -2.91 15.66
C PRO A 267 8.93 -3.92 15.17
N ASP A 268 8.47 -4.83 16.03
CA ASP A 268 7.50 -5.86 15.63
C ASP A 268 6.05 -5.44 15.85
N ARG A 269 5.79 -4.25 16.42
CA ARG A 269 4.45 -3.90 16.92
C ARG A 269 3.90 -2.59 16.39
N VAL A 270 4.73 -1.64 15.97
CA VAL A 270 4.27 -0.27 15.69
C VAL A 270 4.55 0.10 14.23
N SER A 271 3.63 0.79 13.57
CA SER A 271 3.86 1.38 12.25
C SER A 271 3.16 2.73 12.17
N ALA A 272 3.68 3.65 11.35
CA ALA A 272 3.12 4.98 11.21
C ALA A 272 2.84 5.35 9.76
N MET A 273 1.73 6.04 9.51
CA MET A 273 1.45 6.73 8.25
C MET A 273 1.09 8.19 8.52
N ILE A 274 1.79 9.08 7.82
CA ILE A 274 1.75 10.53 8.01
C ILE A 274 1.43 11.14 6.65
N THR A 275 0.50 12.10 6.58
CA THR A 275 0.28 12.88 5.35
C THR A 275 0.70 14.32 5.55
N MET A 276 1.25 14.93 4.50
CA MET A 276 1.70 16.32 4.50
C MET A 276 1.17 17.07 3.26
N PRO A 277 0.51 18.24 3.45
CA PRO A 277 0.05 19.07 2.34
C PRO A 277 1.22 19.86 1.73
N THR A 278 1.65 19.49 0.54
CA THR A 278 2.84 20.12 -0.08
C THR A 278 2.60 21.51 -0.65
N GLU A 279 1.32 21.92 -0.78
CA GLU A 279 0.94 23.28 -1.15
C GLU A 279 1.31 24.29 -0.05
N LEU A 280 1.26 23.85 1.21
CA LEU A 280 1.68 24.66 2.37
C LEU A 280 3.17 24.47 2.68
N TYR A 281 3.66 23.25 2.57
CA TYR A 281 5.05 22.88 2.84
C TYR A 281 5.66 22.30 1.57
N ARG A 282 6.22 23.18 0.71
CA ARG A 282 6.79 22.75 -0.57
C ARG A 282 7.77 21.62 -0.36
N ARG A 283 7.61 20.55 -1.17
CA ARG A 283 8.49 19.38 -1.18
C ARG A 283 9.97 19.76 -1.22
N GLY A 284 10.32 20.74 -2.08
CA GLY A 284 11.66 21.26 -2.26
C GLY A 284 12.28 22.00 -1.07
N SER A 285 11.52 22.28 -0.01
CA SER A 285 12.04 22.97 1.17
C SER A 285 12.91 22.05 2.03
N ASP A 286 13.89 22.63 2.72
CA ASP A 286 14.80 21.89 3.59
C ASP A 286 14.04 21.13 4.69
N LEU A 287 13.00 21.74 5.25
CA LEU A 287 12.17 21.11 6.28
C LEU A 287 11.58 19.78 5.80
N VAL A 288 11.02 19.77 4.58
CA VAL A 288 10.40 18.57 4.00
C VAL A 288 11.45 17.55 3.60
N ARG A 289 12.58 17.98 3.01
CA ARG A 289 13.73 17.10 2.74
C ARG A 289 14.23 16.38 3.99
N TRP A 290 14.37 17.10 5.10
CA TRP A 290 14.74 16.50 6.37
C TRP A 290 13.67 15.54 6.91
N ALA A 291 12.38 15.88 6.74
CA ALA A 291 11.29 14.99 7.10
C ALA A 291 11.31 13.67 6.31
N GLU A 292 11.55 13.72 5.00
CA GLU A 292 11.73 12.55 4.14
C GLU A 292 12.90 11.66 4.57
N HIS A 293 14.01 12.26 5.01
CA HIS A 293 15.16 11.51 5.53
C HIS A 293 14.84 10.77 6.84
N LEU A 294 14.03 11.39 7.70
CA LEU A 294 13.64 10.83 8.99
C LEU A 294 12.58 9.73 8.87
N CYS A 295 11.73 9.76 7.85
CA CYS A 295 10.75 8.73 7.55
C CYS A 295 11.35 7.55 6.77
N ASP A 296 10.83 6.33 6.95
CA ASP A 296 11.40 5.14 6.30
C ASP A 296 10.94 4.95 4.85
N GLY A 297 9.72 5.40 4.53
CA GLY A 297 9.18 5.47 3.18
C GLY A 297 8.60 6.85 2.87
N VAL A 298 8.61 7.21 1.59
CA VAL A 298 8.10 8.49 1.08
C VAL A 298 7.35 8.22 -0.22
N ILE A 299 6.08 8.65 -0.25
CA ILE A 299 5.18 8.55 -1.40
C ILE A 299 4.74 9.96 -1.77
N GLU A 300 4.80 10.32 -3.04
CA GLU A 300 4.24 11.56 -3.57
C GLU A 300 3.02 11.26 -4.44
N LEU A 301 1.89 11.90 -4.13
CA LEU A 301 0.68 11.93 -4.93
C LEU A 301 0.63 13.24 -5.72
N GLN A 302 0.50 13.14 -7.04
CA GLN A 302 0.35 14.27 -7.95
C GLN A 302 -1.00 14.13 -8.68
N PRO A 303 -2.10 14.64 -8.09
CA PRO A 303 -3.42 14.68 -8.73
C PRO A 303 -3.39 15.42 -10.07
N PHE A 304 -4.14 14.94 -11.05
CA PHE A 304 -4.28 15.63 -12.33
C PHE A 304 -5.29 16.78 -12.25
N PRO A 305 -4.95 18.00 -12.68
CA PRO A 305 -5.81 19.17 -12.54
C PRO A 305 -7.18 19.04 -13.23
N HIS A 306 -7.26 18.30 -14.34
CA HIS A 306 -8.39 18.37 -15.28
C HIS A 306 -9.34 17.15 -15.27
N ILE A 307 -9.14 16.17 -14.38
CA ILE A 307 -9.98 14.94 -14.36
C ILE A 307 -11.12 15.04 -13.35
N MET A 308 -11.06 15.99 -12.40
CA MET A 308 -12.18 16.23 -11.49
C MET A 308 -13.40 16.80 -12.24
N ASP A 309 -13.20 17.65 -13.26
CA ASP A 309 -14.26 18.14 -14.14
C ASP A 309 -14.68 17.13 -15.23
N ALA A 310 -13.73 16.37 -15.78
CA ALA A 310 -14.01 15.45 -16.89
C ALA A 310 -14.74 14.16 -16.47
N SER A 311 -14.68 13.77 -15.19
CA SER A 311 -15.47 12.64 -14.67
C SER A 311 -16.98 12.93 -14.70
N ALA A 312 -17.37 14.21 -14.71
CA ALA A 312 -18.75 14.64 -14.91
C ALA A 312 -19.14 14.73 -16.40
N SER A 313 -18.23 15.09 -17.31
CA SER A 313 -18.55 15.28 -18.74
C SER A 313 -18.44 14.03 -19.60
N LEU A 314 -17.61 13.04 -19.23
CA LEU A 314 -17.43 11.80 -19.99
C LEU A 314 -18.41 10.68 -19.60
N ALA A 315 -19.18 10.85 -18.51
CA ALA A 315 -20.30 9.96 -18.20
C ALA A 315 -21.46 10.08 -19.20
N GLU A 316 -21.51 11.14 -20.02
CA GLU A 316 -22.54 11.36 -21.06
C GLU A 316 -22.13 10.86 -22.46
N SER A 317 -20.85 10.56 -22.71
CA SER A 317 -20.40 10.11 -24.03
C SER A 317 -20.30 8.58 -24.06
N GLY A 318 -21.39 7.93 -24.45
CA GLY A 318 -21.56 6.48 -24.59
C GLY A 318 -20.70 5.81 -25.68
N GLY A 319 -19.39 6.07 -25.71
CA GLY A 319 -18.42 5.33 -26.51
C GLY A 319 -17.79 4.21 -25.69
N ALA A 320 -17.79 3.00 -26.22
CA ALA A 320 -17.27 1.78 -25.60
C ALA A 320 -15.78 1.85 -25.23
N ARG A 321 -15.44 2.51 -24.12
CA ARG A 321 -14.15 2.35 -23.45
C ARG A 321 -14.25 1.14 -22.55
N SER A 322 -13.44 0.12 -22.82
CA SER A 322 -13.19 -1.01 -21.93
C SER A 322 -13.11 -0.50 -20.48
N GLY A 323 -13.79 -1.16 -19.53
CA GLY A 323 -14.16 -0.65 -18.20
C GLY A 323 -13.02 -0.32 -17.21
N GLU A 324 -11.89 0.18 -17.68
CA GLU A 324 -10.82 0.75 -16.87
C GLU A 324 -11.06 2.24 -16.60
N GLU A 325 -11.13 2.56 -15.31
CA GLU A 325 -11.24 3.93 -14.83
C GLU A 325 -9.96 4.72 -15.18
N GLN A 326 -10.13 5.94 -15.69
CA GLN A 326 -9.02 6.81 -16.06
C GLN A 326 -8.19 7.18 -14.81
N PRO A 327 -6.84 7.15 -14.86
CA PRO A 327 -5.99 7.61 -13.77
C PRO A 327 -6.35 9.03 -13.33
N GLN A 328 -6.48 9.25 -12.02
CA GLN A 328 -6.82 10.56 -11.42
C GLN A 328 -5.57 11.34 -11.01
N GLY A 329 -4.40 10.71 -11.00
CA GLY A 329 -3.12 11.33 -10.74
C GLY A 329 -1.98 10.33 -10.82
N MET A 330 -0.76 10.85 -10.68
CA MET A 330 0.47 10.07 -10.58
C MET A 330 0.80 9.76 -9.13
N LEU A 331 1.38 8.59 -8.89
CA LEU A 331 1.97 8.19 -7.61
C LEU A 331 3.44 7.88 -7.84
N LYS A 332 4.31 8.43 -7.00
CA LYS A 332 5.76 8.19 -7.06
C LYS A 332 6.27 7.72 -5.71
N PHE A 333 7.10 6.68 -5.73
CA PHE A 333 7.90 6.30 -4.56
C PHE A 333 9.23 7.04 -4.62
N HIS A 334 9.53 7.80 -3.56
CA HIS A 334 10.84 8.43 -3.36
C HIS A 334 11.72 7.63 -2.40
N LYS A 335 11.10 6.89 -1.48
CA LYS A 335 11.78 6.01 -0.53
C LYS A 335 10.89 4.81 -0.23
N LEU A 336 11.47 3.61 -0.21
CA LEU A 336 10.78 2.37 0.13
C LEU A 336 11.17 1.93 1.55
N PRO A 337 10.20 1.70 2.46
CA PRO A 337 10.47 1.23 3.82
C PRO A 337 11.34 -0.02 3.83
N ALA A 338 12.29 -0.08 4.78
CA ALA A 338 13.27 -1.15 4.98
C ALA A 338 14.27 -1.42 3.82
N LEU A 339 13.96 -1.06 2.57
CA LEU A 339 14.81 -1.26 1.41
C LEU A 339 15.81 -0.12 1.17
N THR A 340 15.31 1.11 1.07
CA THR A 340 16.16 2.25 0.64
C THR A 340 17.27 2.54 1.64
N GLU A 341 17.01 2.30 2.93
CA GLU A 341 18.04 2.41 3.98
C GLU A 341 19.17 1.39 3.83
N ARG A 342 18.94 0.29 3.12
CA ARG A 342 19.94 -0.74 2.79
C ARG A 342 20.61 -0.50 1.43
N GLY A 343 20.37 0.67 0.82
CA GLY A 343 20.91 1.04 -0.49
C GLY A 343 20.17 0.44 -1.69
N ALA A 344 18.99 -0.16 -1.47
CA ALA A 344 18.18 -0.71 -2.55
C ALA A 344 17.13 0.29 -3.03
N ASN A 345 17.13 0.57 -4.34
CA ASN A 345 16.15 1.47 -4.96
C ASN A 345 14.92 0.74 -5.52
N GLY A 346 14.86 -0.59 -5.44
CA GLY A 346 13.71 -1.35 -5.94
C GLY A 346 13.97 -2.85 -5.88
N VAL A 347 12.93 -3.63 -6.11
CA VAL A 347 12.97 -5.09 -6.19
C VAL A 347 12.05 -5.54 -7.33
N SER A 348 12.57 -6.38 -8.23
CA SER A 348 11.77 -7.05 -9.27
C SER A 348 10.94 -6.11 -10.16
N GLY A 349 11.56 -5.04 -10.67
CA GLY A 349 10.92 -4.11 -11.62
C GLY A 349 9.93 -3.14 -11.00
N THR A 350 9.78 -3.12 -9.67
CA THR A 350 9.13 -2.04 -8.93
C THR A 350 10.12 -1.33 -8.03
N GLY A 351 10.16 -0.01 -8.10
CA GLY A 351 11.21 0.78 -7.49
C GLY A 351 10.90 2.26 -7.32
N VAL A 352 11.82 2.91 -6.63
CA VAL A 352 11.91 4.37 -6.54
C VAL A 352 12.07 4.93 -7.95
N GLY A 353 11.21 5.88 -8.31
CA GLY A 353 11.20 6.51 -9.62
C GLY A 353 10.27 5.88 -10.66
N ASP A 354 9.56 4.79 -10.35
CA ASP A 354 8.54 4.27 -11.25
C ASP A 354 7.36 5.24 -11.39
N ASP A 355 6.92 5.42 -12.63
CA ASP A 355 5.72 6.19 -12.94
C ASP A 355 4.47 5.34 -12.72
N LEU A 356 3.90 5.44 -11.52
CA LEU A 356 2.63 4.82 -11.18
C LEU A 356 1.50 5.84 -11.28
N SER A 357 0.29 5.32 -11.40
CA SER A 357 -0.94 6.11 -11.36
C SER A 357 -1.91 5.55 -10.36
N PHE A 358 -2.76 6.42 -9.84
CA PHE A 358 -3.80 6.04 -8.90
C PHE A 358 -5.20 6.36 -9.44
N THR A 359 -6.17 5.52 -9.08
CA THR A 359 -7.59 5.81 -9.18
C THR A 359 -8.29 5.53 -7.85
N LEU A 360 -9.23 6.39 -7.52
CA LEU A 360 -10.10 6.31 -6.37
C LEU A 360 -11.55 6.28 -6.87
N SER A 361 -12.08 5.06 -6.98
CA SER A 361 -13.50 4.83 -7.23
C SER A 361 -14.26 4.72 -5.92
N ARG A 362 -15.60 4.66 -6.00
CA ARG A 362 -16.44 4.32 -4.84
C ARG A 362 -16.05 3.01 -4.15
N ARG A 363 -15.52 2.03 -4.89
CA ARG A 363 -15.32 0.65 -4.39
C ARG A 363 -13.86 0.28 -4.14
N LYS A 364 -12.89 1.07 -4.60
CA LYS A 364 -11.46 0.76 -4.45
C LYS A 364 -10.57 1.97 -4.71
N PHE A 365 -9.45 2.01 -3.99
CA PHE A 365 -8.24 2.73 -4.37
C PHE A 365 -7.34 1.75 -5.13
N LEU A 366 -6.93 2.09 -6.35
CA LEU A 366 -6.12 1.24 -7.21
C LEU A 366 -4.85 1.97 -7.65
N ILE A 367 -3.70 1.31 -7.50
CA ILE A 367 -2.41 1.77 -8.00
C ILE A 367 -1.95 0.82 -9.11
N ARG A 368 -1.51 1.38 -10.24
CA ARG A 368 -1.04 0.63 -11.42
C ARG A 368 0.07 1.40 -12.14
N PRO A 369 0.90 0.73 -12.97
CA PRO A 369 1.85 1.45 -13.82
C PRO A 369 1.10 2.43 -14.71
N PHE A 370 1.61 3.65 -14.83
CA PHE A 370 1.00 4.64 -15.68
C PHE A 370 1.27 4.29 -17.14
N SER A 371 0.21 4.22 -17.93
CA SER A 371 0.28 4.03 -19.39
C SER A 371 -0.54 5.12 -20.06
N LEU A 372 0.06 5.80 -21.04
CA LEU A 372 -0.68 6.73 -21.87
C LEU A 372 -1.71 5.96 -22.70
N PRO A 373 -2.93 6.49 -22.88
CA PRO A 373 -3.89 5.91 -23.81
C PRO A 373 -3.27 5.90 -25.21
N PRO A 374 -3.57 4.87 -26.05
CA PRO A 374 -3.12 4.84 -27.43
C PRO A 374 -3.53 6.15 -28.12
N MET A 375 -2.58 6.79 -28.81
CA MET A 375 -2.92 7.93 -29.66
C MET A 375 -3.80 7.40 -30.79
N GLU A 376 -5.02 7.91 -30.91
CA GLU A 376 -5.83 7.71 -32.11
C GLU A 376 -5.03 8.31 -33.26
N GLN A 377 -4.52 7.47 -34.16
CA GLN A 377 -3.98 7.94 -35.43
C GLN A 377 -5.14 8.61 -36.16
N GLU A 378 -5.04 9.92 -36.41
CA GLU A 378 -5.91 10.59 -37.36
C GLU A 378 -5.78 9.83 -38.68
N GLU A 379 -6.78 9.01 -39.02
CA GLU A 379 -6.93 8.45 -40.35
C GLU A 379 -7.00 9.64 -41.31
N SER A 380 -5.86 9.94 -41.92
CA SER A 380 -5.78 10.89 -43.01
C SER A 380 -6.69 10.34 -44.10
N GLN A 381 -7.85 10.96 -44.28
CA GLN A 381 -8.74 10.70 -45.40
C GLN A 381 -7.94 10.93 -46.69
N ALA A 382 -7.43 9.85 -47.27
CA ALA A 382 -6.90 9.86 -48.62
C ALA A 382 -8.08 9.93 -49.60
N THR A 383 -8.57 11.15 -49.81
CA THR A 383 -9.48 11.48 -50.91
C THR A 383 -8.62 11.97 -52.08
N GLN A 384 -8.66 11.22 -53.19
CA GLN A 384 -8.14 11.46 -54.55
C GLN A 384 -7.18 10.32 -54.96
N GLY A 385 -7.32 9.66 -56.10
CA GLY A 385 -8.19 9.83 -57.24
C GLY A 385 -7.81 8.74 -58.25
N ASP A 386 -8.80 8.24 -58.97
CA ASP A 386 -8.62 7.27 -60.03
C ASP A 386 -7.93 7.94 -61.23
N SER A 387 -6.69 7.54 -61.57
CA SER A 387 -6.15 7.59 -62.93
C SER A 387 -4.80 6.86 -63.05
N ALA A 388 -4.88 5.69 -63.66
CA ALA A 388 -3.97 5.02 -64.59
C ALA A 388 -2.46 5.39 -64.66
N THR A 389 -1.67 4.30 -64.65
CA THR A 389 -0.53 3.94 -65.54
C THR A 389 0.90 3.93 -64.97
N SER A 390 1.52 2.75 -65.17
CA SER A 390 2.94 2.44 -65.41
C SER A 390 4.00 2.47 -64.28
N GLN A 391 4.44 1.24 -63.96
CA GLN A 391 5.83 0.75 -63.94
C GLN A 391 6.82 1.25 -62.86
N SER A 392 7.27 0.27 -62.06
CA SER A 392 8.67 -0.10 -61.79
C SER A 392 9.69 0.99 -61.39
N ALA A 393 10.23 0.91 -60.17
CA ALA A 393 11.61 0.44 -59.93
C ALA A 393 12.13 0.88 -58.55
N LEU A 394 12.93 0.00 -57.94
CA LEU A 394 13.82 0.29 -56.82
C LEU A 394 14.74 1.48 -57.13
N GLY A 395 15.13 2.26 -56.11
CA GLY A 395 16.32 3.11 -56.26
C GLY A 395 16.64 4.05 -55.10
N GLY A 396 17.52 3.60 -54.21
CA GLY A 396 18.67 4.39 -53.76
C GLY A 396 18.45 5.55 -52.80
N ALA A 397 18.70 5.29 -51.52
CA ALA A 397 19.16 6.31 -50.59
C ALA A 397 20.53 6.86 -51.04
N LYS A 398 20.66 8.19 -51.16
CA LYS A 398 21.95 8.87 -50.96
C LYS A 398 21.80 10.19 -50.21
N LYS A 399 22.54 10.19 -49.11
CA LYS A 399 23.09 11.27 -48.29
C LYS A 399 23.56 12.47 -49.15
N ALA A 400 23.25 13.69 -48.71
CA ALA A 400 23.94 14.89 -49.15
C ALA A 400 24.39 15.68 -47.92
N ASP A 401 25.69 15.93 -47.87
CA ASP A 401 26.42 16.72 -46.89
C ASP A 401 26.02 18.20 -46.97
N ILE A 402 26.09 18.84 -45.80
CA ILE A 402 26.00 20.29 -45.60
C ILE A 402 27.41 20.85 -45.80
N ASP A 403 27.56 21.86 -46.64
CA ASP A 403 28.70 22.77 -46.64
C ASP A 403 28.20 24.23 -46.60
N PHE A 404 28.70 24.92 -45.56
CA PHE A 404 28.74 26.36 -45.21
C PHE A 404 27.62 27.33 -45.58
#